data_AF-A0A6H1A282-F1
#
_entry.id   AF-A0A6H1A282-F1
#
_cell.length_a   1.000
_cell.length_b   1.000
_cell.length_c   1.000
_cell.angle_alpha   90.00
_cell.angle_beta   90.00
_cell.angle_gamma   90.00
#
_symmetry.space_group_name_H-M   'P 1'
#
loop_
_entity.id
_entity.type
_entity.pdbx_description
1 polymer ?
#
loop_
_entity_poly.entity_id
_entity_poly.type
_entity_poly.pdbx_seq_one_letter_code
_entity_poly.pdbx_strand_id
1 'polypeptide(L)'
;MLSSWILEALGAAGTTASPLQVAKVVWSRHEEDLRSAGDLLFTWQIDLRTTAEAMAEAGNLLVEEAGCWALPAGTAVPDLARRAWSAEEIATAVEGYLSLLQAEHAGRPLRRSEVLADITAGTGRTGEQLEAMMCNISEVVREHDIVPLASYRPRSNVPVGVRPAVRAALTGE
;
A
#
# COMPACT_ATOMS: atom_id res chain seq x y z
N MET A 1 -17.10 6.52 7.91
CA MET A 1 -15.68 6.86 7.73
C MET A 1 -14.79 5.76 8.31
N LEU A 2 -14.74 5.56 9.64
CA LEU A 2 -13.94 4.49 10.23
C LEU A 2 -14.37 3.09 9.77
N SER A 3 -15.67 2.85 9.61
CA SER A 3 -16.21 1.58 9.08
C SER A 3 -15.68 1.25 7.68
N SER A 4 -15.67 2.23 6.76
CA SER A 4 -15.10 2.05 5.42
C SER A 4 -13.60 1.83 5.46
N TRP A 5 -12.86 2.47 6.37
CA TRP A 5 -11.43 2.28 6.53
C TRP A 5 -11.09 0.89 7.11
N ILE A 6 -11.93 0.35 8.00
CA ILE A 6 -11.82 -1.05 8.49
C ILE A 6 -12.00 -2.03 7.32
N LEU A 7 -13.06 -1.86 6.52
CA LEU A 7 -13.30 -2.72 5.35
C LEU A 7 -12.15 -2.63 4.33
N GLU A 8 -11.61 -1.44 4.12
CA GLU A 8 -10.48 -1.22 3.23
C GLU A 8 -9.21 -1.91 3.73
N ALA A 9 -8.92 -1.77 5.03
CA ALA A 9 -7.76 -2.38 5.66
C ALA A 9 -7.83 -3.91 5.65
N LEU A 10 -9.00 -4.47 5.93
CA LEU A 10 -9.22 -5.92 5.86
C LEU A 10 -9.15 -6.43 4.41
N GLY A 11 -9.68 -5.67 3.47
CA GLY A 11 -9.56 -5.97 2.04
C GLY A 11 -8.11 -6.05 1.57
N ALA A 12 -7.27 -5.13 2.04
CA ALA A 12 -5.85 -5.11 1.72
C ALA A 12 -5.03 -6.21 2.42
N ALA A 13 -5.50 -6.71 3.56
CA ALA A 13 -4.81 -7.72 4.37
C ALA A 13 -5.22 -9.17 4.03
N GLY A 14 -6.07 -9.39 3.04
CA GLY A 14 -6.55 -10.74 2.67
C GLY A 14 -7.79 -11.18 3.45
N THR A 15 -8.70 -10.25 3.76
CA THR A 15 -10.01 -10.43 4.44
C THR A 15 -9.98 -10.71 5.94
N THR A 16 -8.82 -11.03 6.52
CA THR A 16 -8.64 -11.20 7.98
C THR A 16 -7.40 -10.44 8.45
N ALA A 17 -7.51 -9.68 9.55
CA ALA A 17 -6.37 -8.99 10.16
C ALA A 17 -6.59 -8.72 11.65
N SER A 18 -5.50 -8.60 12.41
CA SER A 18 -5.57 -8.14 13.80
C SER A 18 -5.97 -6.65 13.88
N PRO A 19 -6.59 -6.19 14.98
CA PRO A 19 -6.92 -4.78 15.19
C PRO A 19 -5.71 -3.84 15.03
N LEU A 20 -4.52 -4.29 15.43
CA LEU A 20 -3.28 -3.55 15.27
C LEU A 20 -2.87 -3.41 13.80
N GLN A 21 -2.98 -4.48 13.00
CA GLN A 21 -2.70 -4.41 11.56
C GLN A 21 -3.69 -3.47 10.87
N VAL A 22 -4.98 -3.55 11.22
CA VAL A 22 -5.99 -2.63 10.71
C VAL A 22 -5.64 -1.19 11.06
N ALA A 23 -5.31 -0.90 12.33
CA ALA A 23 -4.91 0.45 12.75
C ALA A 23 -3.68 0.97 11.99
N LYS A 24 -2.65 0.12 11.76
CA LYS A 24 -1.48 0.50 10.96
C LYS A 24 -1.87 0.88 9.54
N VAL A 25 -2.74 0.10 8.90
CA VAL A 25 -3.20 0.39 7.53
C VAL A 25 -4.00 1.69 7.50
N VAL A 26 -4.95 1.85 8.44
CA VAL A 26 -5.76 3.08 8.57
C VAL A 26 -4.88 4.31 8.75
N TRP A 27 -3.95 4.29 9.72
CA TRP A 27 -3.02 5.40 9.92
C TRP A 27 -2.25 5.70 8.64
N SER A 28 -1.70 4.67 8.02
CA SER A 28 -0.82 4.84 6.88
C SER A 28 -1.53 5.42 5.64
N ARG A 29 -2.84 5.20 5.48
CA ARG A 29 -3.63 5.64 4.32
C ARG A 29 -4.44 6.89 4.56
N HIS A 30 -4.87 7.10 5.80
CA HIS A 30 -5.79 8.16 6.19
C HIS A 30 -5.16 9.09 7.22
N GLU A 31 -3.82 9.19 7.26
CA GLU A 31 -3.12 10.11 8.18
C GLU A 31 -3.60 11.55 7.99
N GLU A 32 -3.65 12.03 6.74
CA GLU A 32 -4.10 13.39 6.43
C GLU A 32 -5.58 13.60 6.77
N ASP A 33 -6.43 12.60 6.48
CA ASP A 33 -7.85 12.62 6.85
C ASP A 33 -8.02 12.66 8.38
N LEU A 34 -7.23 11.88 9.13
CA LEU A 34 -7.22 11.87 10.59
C LEU A 34 -6.74 13.21 11.16
N ARG A 35 -5.66 13.78 10.59
CA ARG A 35 -5.12 15.07 11.01
C ARG A 35 -6.10 16.22 10.75
N SER A 36 -6.92 16.12 9.71
CA SER A 36 -7.96 17.11 9.40
C SER A 36 -9.28 16.88 10.14
N ALA A 37 -9.48 15.71 10.76
CA ALA A 37 -10.71 15.35 11.48
C ALA A 37 -10.84 15.96 12.89
N GLY A 38 -9.92 16.84 13.31
CA GLY A 38 -9.98 17.54 14.59
C GLY A 38 -9.76 16.60 15.78
N ASP A 39 -10.70 16.57 16.72
CA ASP A 39 -10.59 15.79 17.97
C ASP A 39 -10.43 14.28 17.72
N LEU A 40 -10.97 13.78 16.60
CA LEU A 40 -10.82 12.39 16.20
C LEU A 40 -9.35 11.96 16.08
N LEU A 41 -8.43 12.88 15.72
CA LEU A 41 -6.99 12.58 15.68
C LEU A 41 -6.46 12.00 16.99
N PHE A 42 -7.05 12.38 18.13
CA PHE A 42 -6.61 11.96 19.46
C PHE A 42 -7.34 10.72 19.97
N THR A 43 -8.50 10.38 19.40
CA THR A 43 -9.36 9.28 19.88
C THR A 43 -9.55 8.16 18.87
N TRP A 44 -9.10 8.32 17.62
CA TRP A 44 -9.49 7.45 16.50
C TRP A 44 -9.25 5.96 16.73
N GLN A 45 -8.25 5.55 17.50
CA GLN A 45 -8.02 4.11 17.77
C GLN A 45 -9.09 3.52 18.71
N ILE A 46 -9.61 4.34 19.63
CA ILE A 46 -10.75 3.98 20.50
C ILE A 46 -12.00 3.95 19.63
N ASP A 47 -12.26 5.00 18.85
CA ASP A 47 -13.41 5.06 17.95
C ASP A 47 -13.39 3.94 16.90
N LEU A 48 -12.21 3.54 16.41
CA LEU A 48 -12.02 2.44 15.47
C LEU A 48 -12.47 1.12 16.10
N ARG A 49 -12.11 0.88 17.37
CA ARG A 49 -12.51 -0.33 18.09
C ARG A 49 -14.01 -0.36 18.35
N THR A 50 -14.57 0.75 18.85
CA THR A 50 -16.02 0.87 19.06
C THR A 50 -16.79 0.71 17.75
N THR A 51 -16.25 1.23 16.64
CA THR A 51 -16.83 1.03 15.31
C THR A 51 -16.78 -0.44 14.90
N ALA A 52 -15.66 -1.13 15.14
CA ALA A 52 -15.53 -2.56 14.81
C ALA A 52 -16.48 -3.43 15.64
N GLU A 53 -16.66 -3.13 16.93
CA GLU A 53 -17.63 -3.78 17.81
C GLU A 53 -19.06 -3.60 17.27
N ALA A 54 -19.45 -2.37 16.93
CA ALA A 54 -20.76 -2.09 16.32
C ALA A 54 -20.94 -2.80 14.97
N MET A 55 -19.87 -2.92 14.15
CA MET A 55 -19.91 -3.69 12.90
C MET A 55 -20.08 -5.18 13.14
N ALA A 56 -19.48 -5.73 14.20
CA ALA A 56 -19.64 -7.12 14.58
C ALA A 56 -21.06 -7.42 15.05
N GLU A 57 -21.64 -6.55 15.88
CA GLU A 57 -23.05 -6.64 16.30
C GLU A 57 -24.01 -6.57 15.11
N ALA A 58 -23.70 -5.75 14.10
CA ALA A 58 -24.49 -5.64 12.88
C ALA A 58 -24.28 -6.80 11.88
N GLY A 59 -23.36 -7.73 12.15
CA GLY A 59 -23.01 -8.85 11.27
C GLY A 59 -22.17 -8.47 10.04
N ASN A 60 -21.62 -7.25 10.01
CA ASN A 60 -20.76 -6.75 8.92
C ASN A 60 -19.27 -7.06 9.14
N LEU A 61 -18.93 -7.59 10.30
CA LEU A 61 -17.59 -7.98 10.70
C LEU A 61 -17.68 -9.25 11.55
N LEU A 62 -16.71 -10.14 11.42
CA LEU A 62 -16.54 -11.30 12.27
C LEU A 62 -15.35 -11.07 13.19
N VAL A 63 -15.47 -11.50 14.45
CA VAL A 63 -14.35 -11.53 15.41
C VAL A 63 -14.00 -12.99 15.65
N GLU A 64 -12.81 -13.39 15.21
CA GLU A 64 -12.31 -14.75 15.39
C GLU A 64 -11.85 -15.00 16.84
N GLU A 65 -11.68 -16.27 17.23
CA GLU A 65 -11.27 -16.66 18.59
C GLU A 65 -9.92 -16.03 19.01
N ALA A 66 -9.03 -15.74 18.05
CA ALA A 66 -7.76 -15.07 18.29
C ALA A 66 -7.88 -13.53 18.47
N GLY A 67 -9.09 -12.96 18.39
CA GLY A 67 -9.33 -11.53 18.41
C GLY A 67 -9.05 -10.82 17.08
N CYS A 68 -8.84 -11.58 16.00
CA CYS A 68 -8.73 -11.06 14.65
C CYS A 68 -10.09 -10.62 14.11
N TRP A 69 -10.08 -9.58 13.29
CA TRP A 69 -11.26 -9.12 12.55
C TRP A 69 -11.25 -9.75 11.17
N ALA A 70 -12.40 -10.25 10.72
CA ALA A 70 -12.57 -10.88 9.43
C ALA A 70 -13.84 -10.38 8.73
N LEU A 71 -13.82 -10.36 7.39
CA LEU A 71 -15.01 -10.05 6.61
C LEU A 71 -15.89 -11.30 6.44
N PRO A 72 -17.23 -11.19 6.60
CA PRO A 72 -18.13 -12.28 6.24
C PRO A 72 -17.96 -12.72 4.78
N ALA A 73 -18.12 -14.02 4.51
CA ALA A 73 -18.04 -14.55 3.16
C ALA A 73 -19.05 -13.84 2.23
N GLY A 74 -18.59 -13.41 1.05
CA GLY A 74 -19.42 -12.67 0.07
C GLY A 74 -19.54 -11.18 0.35
N THR A 75 -18.88 -10.63 1.38
CA THR A 75 -18.81 -9.18 1.59
C THR A 75 -18.05 -8.55 0.42
N ALA A 76 -18.72 -7.68 -0.33
CA ALA A 76 -18.09 -6.91 -1.38
C ALA A 76 -17.07 -5.96 -0.75
N VAL A 77 -15.78 -6.28 -0.91
CA VAL A 77 -14.71 -5.39 -0.48
C VAL A 77 -14.79 -4.10 -1.32
N PRO A 78 -14.74 -2.92 -0.71
CA PRO A 78 -14.77 -1.65 -1.44
C PRO A 78 -13.68 -1.62 -2.52
N ASP A 79 -14.01 -1.04 -3.70
CA ASP A 79 -13.10 -0.86 -4.84
C ASP A 79 -11.77 -0.19 -4.44
N LEU A 80 -11.79 0.64 -3.38
CA LEU A 80 -10.60 1.25 -2.79
C LEU A 80 -9.56 0.24 -2.28
N ALA A 81 -9.97 -0.87 -1.69
CA ALA A 81 -9.02 -1.90 -1.23
C ALA A 81 -8.33 -2.59 -2.40
N ARG A 82 -9.05 -2.78 -3.53
CA ARG A 82 -8.46 -3.27 -4.80
C ARG A 82 -7.48 -2.27 -5.42
N ARG A 83 -7.56 -0.98 -5.08
CA ARG A 83 -6.63 0.06 -5.57
C ARG A 83 -5.34 0.17 -4.76
N ALA A 84 -5.28 -0.44 -3.58
CA ALA A 84 -4.13 -0.32 -2.72
C ALA A 84 -3.09 -1.41 -3.01
N TRP A 85 -1.81 -1.02 -3.04
CA TRP A 85 -0.70 -1.92 -3.30
C TRP A 85 -0.38 -2.78 -2.08
N SER A 86 -0.30 -4.09 -2.27
CA SER A 86 0.17 -5.06 -1.27
C SER A 86 1.70 -4.98 -1.13
N ALA A 87 2.24 -5.55 -0.05
CA ALA A 87 3.69 -5.60 0.17
C ALA A 87 4.42 -6.37 -0.95
N GLU A 88 3.83 -7.46 -1.45
CA GLU A 88 4.38 -8.28 -2.53
C GLU A 88 4.36 -7.52 -3.87
N GLU A 89 3.27 -6.81 -4.15
CA GLU A 89 3.18 -5.97 -5.34
C GLU A 89 4.19 -4.82 -5.30
N ILE A 90 4.37 -4.20 -4.13
CA ILE A 90 5.38 -3.15 -3.90
C ILE A 90 6.78 -3.71 -4.12
N ALA A 91 7.10 -4.86 -3.53
CA ALA A 91 8.42 -5.50 -3.70
C ALA A 91 8.70 -5.77 -5.18
N THR A 92 7.75 -6.38 -5.89
CA THR A 92 7.84 -6.65 -7.34
C THR A 92 8.10 -5.36 -8.14
N ALA A 93 7.37 -4.28 -7.83
CA ALA A 93 7.55 -3.00 -8.52
C ALA A 93 8.91 -2.33 -8.21
N VAL A 94 9.35 -2.39 -6.95
CA VAL A 94 10.64 -1.85 -6.51
C VAL A 94 11.80 -2.60 -7.16
N GLU A 95 11.78 -3.94 -7.17
CA GLU A 95 12.79 -4.77 -7.82
C GLU A 95 12.89 -4.46 -9.33
N GLY A 96 11.74 -4.38 -10.01
CA GLY A 96 11.72 -4.02 -11.42
C GLY A 96 12.25 -2.61 -11.70
N TYR A 97 11.90 -1.63 -10.87
CA TYR A 97 12.43 -0.27 -10.98
C TYR A 97 13.95 -0.25 -10.79
N LEU A 98 14.48 -0.89 -9.74
CA LEU A 98 15.91 -0.89 -9.44
C LEU A 98 16.72 -1.66 -10.49
N SER A 99 16.16 -2.71 -11.09
CA SER A 99 16.76 -3.40 -12.24
C SER A 99 16.94 -2.46 -13.44
N LEU A 100 15.91 -1.68 -13.77
CA LEU A 100 15.99 -0.65 -14.82
C LEU A 100 16.98 0.45 -14.45
N LEU A 101 16.97 0.91 -13.20
CA LEU A 101 17.87 1.94 -12.69
C LEU A 101 19.33 1.52 -12.84
N GLN A 102 19.66 0.29 -12.43
CA GLN A 102 21.00 -0.28 -12.54
C GLN A 102 21.44 -0.40 -14.00
N ALA A 103 20.53 -0.78 -14.91
CA ALA A 103 20.81 -0.83 -16.33
C ALA A 103 21.09 0.58 -16.91
N GLU A 104 20.31 1.60 -16.52
CA GLU A 104 20.49 2.99 -16.99
C GLU A 104 21.83 3.56 -16.52
N HIS A 105 22.16 3.39 -15.24
CA HIS A 105 23.43 3.85 -14.66
C HIS A 105 24.64 3.13 -15.26
N ALA A 106 24.48 1.89 -15.70
CA ALA A 106 25.51 1.13 -16.40
C ALA A 106 25.59 1.43 -17.90
N GLY A 107 24.72 2.30 -18.44
CA GLY A 107 24.63 2.57 -19.88
C GLY A 107 24.18 1.36 -20.70
N ARG A 108 23.52 0.37 -20.07
CA ARG A 108 23.03 -0.84 -20.74
C ARG A 108 21.67 -0.58 -21.40
N PRO A 109 21.32 -1.32 -22.47
CA PRO A 109 20.00 -1.22 -23.09
C PRO A 109 18.87 -1.48 -22.08
N LEU A 110 17.88 -0.59 -22.06
CA LEU A 110 16.76 -0.66 -21.12
C LEU A 110 15.63 -1.49 -21.69
N ARG A 111 15.43 -2.68 -21.11
CA ARG A 111 14.34 -3.61 -21.45
C ARG A 111 13.03 -3.21 -20.76
N ARG A 112 12.64 -1.93 -20.89
CA ARG A 112 11.50 -1.33 -20.17
C ARG A 112 10.19 -2.10 -20.41
N SER A 113 9.91 -2.46 -21.66
CA SER A 113 8.68 -3.17 -22.02
C SER A 113 8.58 -4.56 -21.37
N GLU A 114 9.70 -5.27 -21.28
CA GLU A 114 9.77 -6.60 -20.66
C GLU A 114 9.55 -6.49 -19.15
N VAL A 115 10.28 -5.59 -18.48
CA VAL A 115 10.14 -5.37 -17.03
C VAL A 115 8.72 -4.92 -16.66
N LEU A 116 8.12 -4.00 -17.42
CA LEU A 116 6.75 -3.56 -17.15
C LEU A 116 5.73 -4.68 -17.39
N ALA A 117 5.95 -5.55 -18.38
CA ALA A 117 5.11 -6.70 -18.62
C ALA A 117 5.20 -7.71 -17.46
N ASP A 118 6.40 -7.96 -16.94
CA ASP A 118 6.60 -8.88 -15.80
C ASP A 118 5.93 -8.36 -14.53
N ILE A 119 6.07 -7.07 -14.22
CA ILE A 119 5.38 -6.46 -13.06
C ILE A 119 3.86 -6.53 -13.26
N THR A 120 3.37 -6.26 -14.47
CA THR A 120 1.94 -6.36 -14.78
C THR A 120 1.44 -7.79 -14.59
N ALA A 121 2.20 -8.79 -15.03
CA ALA A 121 1.86 -10.20 -14.86
C ALA A 121 1.88 -10.64 -13.38
N GLY A 122 2.84 -10.13 -12.59
CA GLY A 122 2.96 -10.46 -11.17
C GLY A 122 1.97 -9.73 -10.25
N THR A 123 1.48 -8.57 -10.65
CA THR A 123 0.62 -7.71 -9.79
C THR A 123 -0.81 -7.54 -10.31
N GLY A 124 -1.06 -7.77 -11.60
CA GLY A 124 -2.35 -7.49 -12.24
C GLY A 124 -2.67 -6.00 -12.37
N ARG A 125 -1.70 -5.10 -12.10
CA ARG A 125 -1.89 -3.64 -12.15
C ARG A 125 -1.86 -3.10 -13.59
N THR A 126 -2.58 -2.01 -13.84
CA THR A 126 -2.62 -1.38 -15.17
C THR A 126 -1.39 -0.52 -15.43
N GLY A 127 -1.06 -0.28 -16.70
CA GLY A 127 0.10 0.55 -17.07
C GLY A 127 0.12 1.94 -16.43
N GLU A 128 -1.04 2.59 -16.28
CA GLU A 128 -1.16 3.87 -15.58
C GLU A 128 -0.83 3.76 -14.08
N GLN A 129 -1.30 2.69 -13.43
CA GLN A 129 -0.99 2.42 -12.02
C GLN A 129 0.51 2.14 -11.83
N LEU A 130 1.12 1.37 -12.73
CA LEU A 130 2.56 1.12 -12.72
C LEU A 130 3.33 2.42 -12.92
N GLU A 131 2.99 3.24 -13.91
CA GLU A 131 3.69 4.51 -14.15
C GLU A 131 3.65 5.43 -12.92
N ALA A 132 2.49 5.53 -12.26
CA ALA A 132 2.36 6.28 -11.02
C ALA A 132 3.27 5.69 -9.92
N MET A 133 3.30 4.35 -9.76
CA MET A 133 4.19 3.68 -8.81
C MET A 133 5.67 3.95 -9.12
N MET A 134 6.09 3.89 -10.39
CA MET A 134 7.47 4.19 -10.80
C MET A 134 7.87 5.64 -10.47
N CYS A 135 6.95 6.59 -10.65
CA CYS A 135 7.16 7.98 -10.24
C CYS A 135 7.28 8.14 -8.72
N ASN A 136 6.50 7.37 -7.95
CA ASN A 136 6.57 7.36 -6.49
C ASN A 136 7.87 6.72 -5.98
N ILE A 137 8.32 5.62 -6.59
CA ILE A 137 9.63 5.00 -6.30
C ILE A 137 10.76 5.98 -6.62
N SER A 138 10.65 6.73 -7.72
CA SER A 138 11.64 7.75 -8.11
C SER A 138 11.81 8.85 -7.06
N GLU A 139 10.74 9.21 -6.34
CA GLU A 139 10.82 10.12 -5.20
C GLU A 139 11.67 9.53 -4.08
N VAL A 140 11.41 8.28 -3.69
CA VAL A 140 12.15 7.61 -2.61
C VAL A 140 13.62 7.40 -2.99
N VAL A 141 13.91 6.98 -4.22
CA VAL A 141 15.29 6.84 -4.72
C VAL A 141 16.05 8.16 -4.63
N ARG A 142 15.38 9.28 -4.96
CA ARG A 142 15.94 10.63 -4.79
C ARG A 142 16.19 11.00 -3.32
N GLU A 143 15.31 10.60 -2.39
CA GLU A 143 15.51 10.78 -0.94
C GLU A 143 16.81 10.10 -0.44
N HIS A 144 17.32 9.11 -1.18
CA HIS A 144 18.60 8.42 -0.91
C HIS A 144 19.80 8.99 -1.69
N ASP A 145 19.69 10.21 -2.24
CA ASP A 145 20.74 10.87 -3.04
C ASP A 145 21.14 10.11 -4.32
N ILE A 146 20.29 9.21 -4.80
CA ILE A 146 20.49 8.48 -6.06
C ILE A 146 19.71 9.19 -7.17
N VAL A 147 20.34 9.36 -8.34
CA VAL A 147 19.68 9.94 -9.51
C VAL A 147 18.60 8.95 -10.01
N PRO A 148 17.31 9.31 -10.02
CA PRO A 148 16.25 8.41 -10.46
C PRO A 148 16.25 8.20 -11.98
N LEU A 149 15.49 7.20 -12.45
CA LEU A 149 15.27 6.98 -13.88
C LEU A 149 14.72 8.24 -14.55
N ALA A 150 15.39 8.69 -15.63
CA ALA A 150 15.00 9.94 -16.30
C ALA A 150 13.57 9.91 -16.87
N SER A 151 13.05 8.71 -17.15
CA SER A 151 11.70 8.50 -17.70
C SER A 151 10.57 8.69 -16.67
N TYR A 152 10.86 8.66 -15.37
CA TYR A 152 9.84 8.71 -14.31
C TYR A 152 10.08 9.91 -13.40
N ARG A 153 9.24 10.94 -13.56
CA ARG A 153 9.36 12.16 -12.75
C ARG A 153 8.92 11.87 -11.31
N PRO A 154 9.75 12.19 -10.29
CA PRO A 154 9.42 11.99 -8.88
C PRO A 154 8.06 12.59 -8.49
N ARG A 155 7.25 11.82 -7.76
CA ARG A 155 5.97 12.23 -7.17
C ARG A 155 5.99 12.00 -5.66
N SER A 156 5.59 13.01 -4.90
CA SER A 156 5.61 13.00 -3.43
C SER A 156 4.52 12.16 -2.77
N ASN A 157 3.47 11.77 -3.51
CA ASN A 157 2.38 10.92 -3.02
C ASN A 157 2.80 9.43 -2.99
N VAL A 158 3.75 9.11 -2.12
CA VAL A 158 4.37 7.78 -2.04
C VAL A 158 3.50 6.82 -1.24
N PRO A 159 3.05 5.68 -1.82
CA PRO A 159 2.30 4.67 -1.10
C PRO A 159 3.07 4.11 0.08
N VAL A 160 2.30 3.77 1.11
CA VAL A 160 2.80 3.10 2.31
C VAL A 160 3.51 1.81 1.92
N GLY A 161 4.67 1.58 2.51
CA GLY A 161 5.48 0.38 2.22
C GLY A 161 6.54 0.59 1.15
N VAL A 162 6.39 1.57 0.25
CA VAL A 162 7.40 1.85 -0.79
C VAL A 162 8.72 2.30 -0.17
N ARG A 163 8.71 3.24 0.77
CA ARG A 163 9.93 3.68 1.48
C ARG A 163 10.71 2.55 2.15
N PRO A 164 10.10 1.73 3.03
CA PRO A 164 10.82 0.62 3.63
C PRO A 164 11.25 -0.44 2.61
N ALA A 165 10.46 -0.71 1.56
CA ALA A 165 10.83 -1.66 0.51
C ALA A 165 12.04 -1.20 -0.32
N VAL A 166 12.06 0.07 -0.75
CA VAL A 166 13.20 0.66 -1.46
C VAL A 166 14.44 0.63 -0.57
N ARG A 167 14.31 1.03 0.70
CA ARG A 167 15.43 0.99 1.64
C ARG A 167 16.01 -0.43 1.76
N ALA A 168 15.16 -1.45 2.00
CA ALA A 168 15.59 -2.84 2.11
C ALA A 168 16.29 -3.33 0.83
N ALA A 169 15.73 -3.03 -0.34
CA ALA A 169 16.31 -3.42 -1.61
C ALA A 169 17.66 -2.73 -1.91
N LEU A 170 17.87 -1.50 -1.42
CA LEU A 170 19.15 -0.78 -1.53
C LEU A 170 20.20 -1.27 -0.53
N THR A 171 19.80 -1.69 0.67
CA THR A 171 20.71 -2.18 1.71
C THR A 171 21.02 -3.69 1.59
N GLY A 172 20.22 -4.43 0.83
CA GLY A 172 20.34 -5.88 0.67
C GLY A 172 19.85 -6.66 1.90
N GLU A 173 18.93 -6.08 2.67
CA GLU A 173 18.30 -6.65 3.87
C GLU A 173 16.97 -7.34 3.59
#